data_AF-A0A538AAA6-F1
#
_entry.id   AF-A0A538AAA6-F1
#
_cell.length_a   1.000
_cell.length_b   1.000
_cell.length_c   1.000
_cell.angle_alpha   90.00
_cell.angle_beta   90.00
_cell.angle_gamma   90.00
#
_symmetry.space_group_name_H-M   'P 1'
#
loop_
_entity.id
_entity.type
_entity.pdbx_description
1 polymer ?
#
loop_
_entity_poly.entity_id
_entity_poly.type
_entity_poly.pdbx_seq_one_letter_code
_entity_poly.pdbx_strand_id
1 'polypeptide(L)'
;MFDATFTSAEGVSGRLGPLGSDADIGLAETSPVNVTHTAEADIIPAARQSRHRAVILVTGATRPGLFLSNAPRFLNPAGPSMLQVSNVEGAWLKQQAQERAEVTVVASVERTPARAFNVTATIPGLDQSLPPLVFMAPRSGWWQCVSEQGSRLVCWLEIMRVLAAAKPSRTCHFVAMSGHELGFMGMNPYVETRQDWVKRAEAWIFLGSDIGQPRQPNLIHASDDALEHWLLAALAKQGLPVDAKEPHSSKARGETAEIQRGGGRFVTLACVSSVFHNVGDRWPEAVDVSLLARYAHALAEGALELAEHGTSGQAVLPSV
;
A
#
# COMPACT_ATOMS: atom_id res chain seq x y z
N MET A 1 -5.56 -13.98 7.72
CA MET A 1 -6.49 -14.06 8.88
C MET A 1 -6.19 -12.89 9.80
N PHE A 2 -6.84 -11.73 9.60
CA PHE A 2 -6.58 -10.54 10.43
C PHE A 2 -7.81 -9.66 10.62
N ASP A 3 -8.84 -9.86 9.81
CA ASP A 3 -9.92 -8.89 9.68
C ASP A 3 -11.33 -9.47 9.87
N ALA A 4 -11.41 -10.49 10.70
CA ALA A 4 -12.61 -11.26 11.03
C ALA A 4 -12.54 -11.78 12.46
N THR A 5 -13.63 -12.40 12.94
CA THR A 5 -13.61 -13.16 14.19
C THR A 5 -12.74 -14.42 14.06
N PHE A 6 -12.47 -15.07 15.19
CA PHE A 6 -11.66 -16.28 15.28
C PHE A 6 -12.48 -17.43 15.83
N THR A 7 -12.08 -18.66 15.52
CA THR A 7 -12.68 -19.85 16.14
C THR A 7 -12.02 -20.13 17.49
N SER A 8 -12.61 -21.00 18.29
CA SER A 8 -11.87 -21.69 19.37
C SER A 8 -10.89 -22.72 18.77
N ALA A 9 -10.14 -23.40 19.63
CA ALA A 9 -9.22 -24.47 19.24
C ALA A 9 -9.93 -25.69 18.62
N GLU A 10 -11.20 -25.91 19.00
CA GLU A 10 -12.06 -26.98 18.47
C GLU A 10 -12.59 -26.67 17.05
N GLY A 11 -12.56 -25.40 16.64
CA GLY A 11 -13.01 -24.96 15.33
C GLY A 11 -14.53 -24.94 15.15
N VAL A 12 -14.95 -24.81 13.88
CA VAL A 12 -16.35 -24.80 13.46
C VAL A 12 -16.53 -25.83 12.35
N SER A 13 -17.40 -26.82 12.58
CA SER A 13 -17.70 -27.88 11.61
C SER A 13 -19.01 -27.64 10.86
N GLY A 14 -19.06 -28.04 9.59
CA GLY A 14 -20.27 -28.10 8.78
C GLY A 14 -19.98 -28.32 7.30
N ARG A 15 -21.02 -28.29 6.48
CA ARG A 15 -20.86 -28.50 5.03
C ARG A 15 -20.22 -27.29 4.36
N LEU A 16 -19.23 -27.55 3.50
CA LEU A 16 -18.60 -26.54 2.66
C LEU A 16 -19.45 -26.25 1.43
N GLY A 17 -19.55 -24.98 1.04
CA GLY A 17 -20.19 -24.57 -0.22
C GLY A 17 -19.78 -23.16 -0.65
N PRO A 18 -20.20 -22.70 -1.84
CA PRO A 18 -19.90 -21.35 -2.30
C PRO A 18 -20.39 -20.27 -1.32
N LEU A 19 -19.68 -19.15 -1.24
CA LEU A 19 -20.12 -17.98 -0.48
C LEU A 19 -21.51 -17.52 -0.95
N GLY A 20 -22.42 -17.28 0.00
CA GLY A 20 -23.82 -16.92 -0.26
C GLY A 20 -24.77 -18.11 -0.41
N SER A 21 -24.28 -19.34 -0.43
CA SER A 21 -25.12 -20.54 -0.46
C SER A 21 -25.80 -20.84 0.88
N ASP A 22 -26.53 -21.93 0.96
CA ASP A 22 -27.14 -22.49 2.17
C ASP A 22 -26.18 -23.37 2.99
N ALA A 23 -24.91 -23.50 2.58
CA ALA A 23 -23.89 -24.25 3.29
C ALA A 23 -23.49 -23.58 4.62
N ASP A 24 -23.02 -24.36 5.59
CA ASP A 24 -22.56 -23.86 6.88
C ASP A 24 -21.27 -23.04 6.75
N ILE A 25 -20.34 -23.53 5.92
CA ILE A 25 -19.03 -22.92 5.69
C ILE A 25 -18.97 -22.38 4.26
N GLY A 26 -18.68 -21.08 4.12
CA GLY A 26 -18.56 -20.42 2.83
C GLY A 26 -17.17 -20.56 2.22
N LEU A 27 -17.08 -20.78 0.92
CA LEU A 27 -15.85 -20.73 0.14
C LEU A 27 -15.91 -19.55 -0.84
N ALA A 28 -14.89 -18.71 -0.83
CA ALA A 28 -14.71 -17.63 -1.79
C ALA A 28 -13.26 -17.54 -2.26
N GLU A 29 -13.04 -16.86 -3.38
CA GLU A 29 -11.71 -16.53 -3.87
C GLU A 29 -11.54 -15.02 -3.98
N THR A 30 -10.34 -14.54 -3.72
CA THR A 30 -9.97 -13.14 -3.93
C THR A 30 -8.48 -13.01 -4.27
N SER A 31 -8.10 -11.84 -4.75
CA SER A 31 -6.71 -11.43 -4.92
C SER A 31 -6.48 -10.12 -4.16
N PRO A 32 -5.29 -9.88 -3.58
CA PRO A 32 -5.01 -8.62 -2.91
C PRO A 32 -5.20 -7.41 -3.84
N VAL A 33 -5.56 -6.27 -3.26
CA VAL A 33 -5.60 -5.01 -3.99
C VAL A 33 -4.18 -4.57 -4.25
N ASN A 34 -3.84 -4.36 -5.51
CA ASN A 34 -2.62 -3.67 -5.89
C ASN A 34 -2.97 -2.42 -6.69
N VAL A 35 -1.95 -1.71 -7.18
CA VAL A 35 -2.12 -0.43 -7.88
C VAL A 35 -2.98 -0.55 -9.15
N THR A 36 -3.06 -1.74 -9.77
CA THR A 36 -3.87 -1.98 -10.99
C THR A 36 -5.14 -2.79 -10.76
N HIS A 37 -5.30 -3.45 -9.61
CA HIS A 37 -6.43 -4.33 -9.33
C HIS A 37 -7.15 -3.94 -8.04
N THR A 38 -8.43 -3.58 -8.15
CA THR A 38 -9.32 -3.26 -7.02
C THR A 38 -10.06 -4.49 -6.46
N ALA A 39 -9.59 -5.69 -6.76
CA ALA A 39 -10.36 -6.94 -6.65
C ALA A 39 -10.71 -7.39 -5.22
N GLU A 40 -10.18 -6.78 -4.15
CA GLU A 40 -10.65 -7.06 -2.78
C GLU A 40 -12.02 -6.45 -2.48
N ALA A 41 -12.44 -5.42 -3.21
CA ALA A 41 -13.49 -4.51 -2.76
C ALA A 41 -14.84 -5.21 -2.51
N ASP A 42 -15.15 -6.31 -3.20
CA ASP A 42 -16.47 -6.94 -3.11
C ASP A 42 -16.47 -8.21 -2.24
N ILE A 43 -15.44 -9.04 -2.29
CA ILE A 43 -15.48 -10.37 -1.65
C ILE A 43 -15.28 -10.30 -0.14
N ILE A 44 -14.33 -9.50 0.37
CA ILE A 44 -14.08 -9.43 1.82
C ILE A 44 -15.27 -8.79 2.55
N PRO A 45 -15.84 -7.66 2.08
CA PRO A 45 -17.08 -7.14 2.66
C PRO A 45 -18.25 -8.12 2.56
N ALA A 46 -18.42 -8.83 1.43
CA ALA A 46 -19.48 -9.84 1.30
C ALA A 46 -19.28 -11.00 2.28
N ALA A 47 -18.06 -11.51 2.45
CA ALA A 47 -17.74 -12.57 3.38
C ALA A 47 -18.08 -12.18 4.83
N ARG A 48 -17.77 -10.93 5.22
CA ARG A 48 -18.12 -10.38 6.54
C ARG A 48 -19.62 -10.31 6.80
N GLN A 49 -20.40 -9.98 5.79
CA GLN A 49 -21.85 -9.84 5.88
C GLN A 49 -22.57 -11.17 5.69
N SER A 50 -21.83 -12.25 5.41
CA SER A 50 -22.42 -13.55 5.13
C SER A 50 -22.99 -14.22 6.39
N ARG A 51 -23.97 -15.09 6.17
CA ARG A 51 -24.62 -15.91 7.21
C ARG A 51 -23.85 -17.19 7.56
N HIS A 52 -22.74 -17.47 6.88
CA HIS A 52 -21.95 -18.67 7.13
C HIS A 52 -21.36 -18.64 8.54
N ARG A 53 -21.12 -19.81 9.13
CA ARG A 53 -20.53 -19.92 10.47
C ARG A 53 -19.02 -19.65 10.44
N ALA A 54 -18.37 -19.98 9.33
CA ALA A 54 -17.01 -19.58 9.00
C ALA A 54 -16.87 -19.45 7.47
N VAL A 55 -15.81 -18.76 7.01
CA VAL A 55 -15.48 -18.61 5.59
C VAL A 55 -14.03 -19.02 5.35
N ILE A 56 -13.82 -19.84 4.33
CA ILE A 56 -12.50 -20.12 3.74
C ILE A 56 -12.34 -19.18 2.55
N LEU A 57 -11.32 -18.34 2.61
CA LEU A 57 -10.99 -17.39 1.55
C LEU A 57 -9.71 -17.86 0.86
N VAL A 58 -9.83 -18.39 -0.34
CA VAL A 58 -8.69 -18.70 -1.18
C VAL A 58 -8.13 -17.38 -1.69
N THR A 59 -6.86 -17.11 -1.39
CA THR A 59 -6.20 -15.88 -1.79
C THR A 59 -5.07 -16.20 -2.77
N GLY A 60 -5.04 -15.48 -3.89
CA GLY A 60 -4.12 -15.78 -4.97
C GLY A 60 -3.95 -14.65 -5.96
N ALA A 61 -2.83 -14.67 -6.66
CA ALA A 61 -2.64 -13.92 -7.90
C ALA A 61 -1.97 -14.83 -8.94
N THR A 62 -1.04 -14.30 -9.72
CA THR A 62 -0.38 -15.02 -10.82
C THR A 62 0.67 -16.04 -10.38
N ARG A 63 1.06 -16.06 -9.09
CA ARG A 63 2.01 -17.04 -8.54
C ARG A 63 1.33 -18.03 -7.59
N PRO A 64 1.88 -19.25 -7.41
CA PRO A 64 1.50 -20.13 -6.32
C PRO A 64 1.85 -19.50 -4.96
N GLY A 65 0.96 -19.63 -3.97
CA GLY A 65 1.24 -19.27 -2.58
C GLY A 65 0.10 -18.53 -1.90
N LEU A 66 0.31 -18.16 -0.64
CA LEU A 66 -0.65 -17.40 0.15
C LEU A 66 -0.43 -15.90 -0.09
N PHE A 67 -1.51 -15.20 -0.45
CA PHE A 67 -1.51 -13.77 -0.72
C PHE A 67 -2.37 -13.09 0.33
N LEU A 68 -1.77 -12.57 1.40
CA LEU A 68 -2.55 -12.05 2.51
C LEU A 68 -3.37 -10.83 2.07
N SER A 69 -4.66 -10.84 2.33
CA SER A 69 -5.48 -9.63 2.15
C SER A 69 -5.29 -8.66 3.30
N ASN A 70 -5.51 -7.38 3.01
CA ASN A 70 -5.47 -6.35 4.03
C ASN A 70 -6.56 -6.48 5.07
N ALA A 71 -6.28 -5.89 6.23
CA ALA A 71 -7.08 -5.95 7.43
C ALA A 71 -7.52 -4.57 7.94
N PRO A 72 -8.25 -3.78 7.13
CA PRO A 72 -8.70 -2.44 7.51
C PRO A 72 -9.57 -2.36 8.77
N ARG A 73 -10.18 -3.46 9.22
CA ARG A 73 -10.99 -3.55 10.45
C ARG A 73 -10.26 -4.30 11.57
N PHE A 74 -8.93 -4.43 11.52
CA PHE A 74 -8.13 -5.25 12.46
C PHE A 74 -8.45 -4.98 13.95
N LEU A 75 -8.68 -3.71 14.30
CA LEU A 75 -9.02 -3.27 15.67
C LEU A 75 -10.47 -3.57 16.06
N ASN A 76 -11.38 -3.65 15.10
CA ASN A 76 -12.79 -3.94 15.30
C ASN A 76 -13.28 -4.94 14.24
N PRO A 77 -12.78 -6.20 14.29
CA PRO A 77 -13.12 -7.21 13.32
C PRO A 77 -14.59 -7.60 13.46
N ALA A 78 -15.23 -7.94 12.35
CA ALA A 78 -16.65 -8.28 12.32
C ALA A 78 -16.91 -9.41 11.34
N GLY A 79 -18.09 -10.03 11.47
CA GLY A 79 -18.51 -11.14 10.63
C GLY A 79 -18.04 -12.50 11.13
N PRO A 80 -18.32 -13.57 10.37
CA PRO A 80 -17.93 -14.93 10.73
C PRO A 80 -16.41 -15.11 10.72
N SER A 81 -15.93 -16.20 11.31
CA SER A 81 -14.49 -16.47 11.33
C SER A 81 -13.97 -16.72 9.93
N MET A 82 -12.83 -16.12 9.56
CA MET A 82 -12.28 -16.21 8.21
C MET A 82 -10.86 -16.77 8.18
N LEU A 83 -10.67 -17.90 7.49
CA LEU A 83 -9.37 -18.48 7.22
C LEU A 83 -8.94 -18.14 5.79
N GLN A 84 -7.82 -17.43 5.64
CA GLN A 84 -7.21 -17.21 4.33
C GLN A 84 -6.26 -18.36 4.02
N VAL A 85 -6.39 -18.94 2.84
CA VAL A 85 -5.58 -20.08 2.37
C VAL A 85 -4.96 -19.76 1.02
N SER A 86 -3.90 -20.49 0.68
CA SER A 86 -3.19 -20.31 -0.58
C SER A 86 -4.04 -20.74 -1.77
N ASN A 87 -3.86 -20.06 -2.90
CA ASN A 87 -4.43 -20.47 -4.19
C ASN A 87 -4.03 -21.87 -4.67
N VAL A 88 -2.96 -22.47 -4.15
CA VAL A 88 -2.58 -23.85 -4.48
C VAL A 88 -3.63 -24.86 -4.02
N GLU A 89 -4.38 -24.53 -2.96
CA GLU A 89 -5.47 -25.36 -2.43
C GLU A 89 -6.80 -25.13 -3.15
N GLY A 90 -6.88 -24.13 -4.04
CA GLY A 90 -8.14 -23.66 -4.61
C GLY A 90 -8.90 -24.72 -5.40
N ALA A 91 -8.21 -25.52 -6.20
CA ALA A 91 -8.84 -26.59 -6.98
C ALA A 91 -9.44 -27.68 -6.07
N TRP A 92 -8.69 -28.12 -5.07
CA TRP A 92 -9.15 -29.11 -4.10
C TRP A 92 -10.34 -28.58 -3.29
N LEU A 93 -10.26 -27.36 -2.76
CA LEU A 93 -11.34 -26.73 -2.00
C LEU A 93 -12.62 -26.55 -2.83
N LYS A 94 -12.50 -26.17 -4.11
CA LYS A 94 -13.65 -26.08 -5.02
C LYS A 94 -14.33 -27.42 -5.21
N GLN A 95 -13.55 -28.49 -5.38
CA GLN A 95 -14.12 -29.83 -5.48
C GLN A 95 -14.85 -30.22 -4.18
N GLN A 96 -14.24 -29.99 -3.01
CA GLN A 96 -14.88 -30.27 -1.73
C GLN A 96 -16.18 -29.47 -1.53
N ALA A 97 -16.22 -28.22 -2.01
CA ALA A 97 -17.43 -27.39 -1.99
C ALA A 97 -18.53 -27.91 -2.95
N GLN A 98 -18.16 -28.45 -4.11
CA GLN A 98 -19.11 -29.07 -5.05
C GLN A 98 -19.73 -30.35 -4.46
N GLU A 99 -18.92 -31.14 -3.76
CA GLU A 99 -19.35 -32.37 -3.08
C GLU A 99 -20.08 -32.09 -1.75
N ARG A 100 -20.14 -30.83 -1.32
CA ARG A 100 -20.67 -30.40 0.00
C ARG A 100 -20.05 -31.18 1.15
N ALA A 101 -18.74 -31.40 1.09
CA ALA A 101 -18.00 -32.14 2.08
C ALA A 101 -18.18 -31.55 3.50
N GLU A 102 -18.23 -32.42 4.51
CA GLU A 102 -18.12 -32.01 5.91
C GLU A 102 -16.68 -31.56 6.18
N VAL A 103 -16.54 -30.32 6.65
CA VAL A 103 -15.23 -29.72 6.96
C VAL A 103 -15.24 -29.16 8.38
N THR A 104 -14.06 -29.03 8.97
CA THR A 104 -13.85 -28.27 10.22
C THR A 104 -12.85 -27.16 9.96
N VAL A 105 -13.25 -25.91 10.20
CA VAL A 105 -12.40 -24.73 10.06
C VAL A 105 -11.84 -24.36 11.43
N VAL A 106 -10.51 -24.31 11.54
CA VAL A 106 -9.81 -23.86 12.75
C VAL A 106 -9.00 -22.61 12.42
N ALA A 107 -9.28 -21.54 13.15
CA ALA A 107 -8.64 -20.23 13.07
C ALA A 107 -8.45 -19.66 14.48
N SER A 108 -7.82 -20.44 15.36
CA SER A 108 -7.59 -20.08 16.77
C SER A 108 -6.41 -19.11 16.88
N VAL A 109 -6.61 -17.96 17.52
CA VAL A 109 -5.62 -16.88 17.63
C VAL A 109 -5.57 -16.34 19.04
N GLU A 110 -4.35 -16.10 19.53
CA GLU A 110 -4.11 -15.28 20.71
C GLU A 110 -3.66 -13.87 20.28
N ARG A 111 -4.24 -12.84 20.89
CA ARG A 111 -3.82 -11.44 20.66
C ARG A 111 -2.94 -10.97 21.80
N THR A 112 -1.69 -10.68 21.49
CA THR A 112 -0.77 -10.02 22.42
C THR A 112 -0.75 -8.52 22.16
N PRO A 113 -0.94 -7.66 23.19
CA PRO A 113 -0.72 -6.23 23.06
C PRO A 113 0.70 -5.94 22.58
N ALA A 114 0.83 -5.14 21.53
CA ALA A 114 2.12 -4.74 20.97
C ALA A 114 2.16 -3.23 20.74
N ARG A 115 3.37 -2.67 20.73
CA ARG A 115 3.60 -1.25 20.43
C ARG A 115 4.23 -1.13 19.04
N ALA A 116 3.55 -0.41 18.16
CA ALA A 116 4.10 0.06 16.90
C ALA A 116 4.34 1.57 16.98
N PHE A 117 5.19 2.10 16.10
CA PHE A 117 5.48 3.52 16.03
C PHE A 117 5.77 3.94 14.59
N ASN A 118 5.48 5.19 14.27
CA ASN A 118 6.00 5.83 13.07
C ASN A 118 7.43 6.29 13.33
N VAL A 119 8.25 6.31 12.29
CA VAL A 119 9.58 6.94 12.32
C VAL A 119 9.48 8.25 11.59
N THR A 120 9.88 9.35 12.22
CA THR A 120 9.82 10.68 11.63
C THR A 120 11.19 11.34 11.62
N ALA A 121 11.48 12.12 10.59
CA ALA A 121 12.64 12.98 10.54
C ALA A 121 12.26 14.35 9.97
N THR A 122 13.09 15.35 10.23
CA THR A 122 12.92 16.70 9.66
C THR A 122 14.27 17.25 9.26
N ILE A 123 14.36 17.73 8.03
CA ILE A 123 15.47 18.51 7.53
C ILE A 123 15.00 19.97 7.54
N PRO A 124 15.52 20.83 8.43
CA PRO A 124 15.10 22.22 8.48
C PRO A 124 15.53 22.94 7.21
N GLY A 125 14.60 23.69 6.62
CA GLY A 125 14.88 24.54 5.46
C GLY A 125 15.64 25.80 5.86
N LEU A 126 16.34 26.40 4.90
CA LEU A 126 16.96 27.71 5.08
C LEU A 126 15.93 28.85 5.22
N ASP A 127 14.75 28.69 4.61
CA ASP A 127 13.63 29.62 4.73
C ASP A 127 12.40 28.92 5.34
N GLN A 128 12.15 29.23 6.62
CA GLN A 128 11.03 28.66 7.37
C GLN A 128 9.67 29.28 7.03
N SER A 129 9.64 30.33 6.21
CA SER A 129 8.39 30.93 5.73
C SER A 129 7.78 30.16 4.55
N LEU A 130 8.58 29.35 3.86
CA LEU A 130 8.11 28.56 2.73
C LEU A 130 7.26 27.35 3.18
N PRO A 131 6.19 27.02 2.43
CA PRO A 131 5.45 25.77 2.57
C PRO A 131 6.37 24.54 2.61
N PRO A 132 6.22 23.62 3.60
CA PRO A 132 7.10 22.46 3.70
C PRO A 132 6.74 21.37 2.69
N LEU A 133 7.68 20.45 2.44
CA LEU A 133 7.42 19.18 1.77
C LEU A 133 7.26 18.05 2.78
N VAL A 134 6.42 17.06 2.47
CA VAL A 134 6.25 15.86 3.29
C VAL A 134 6.45 14.60 2.47
N PHE A 135 7.41 13.76 2.86
CA PHE A 135 7.71 12.47 2.24
C PHE A 135 7.16 11.33 3.10
N MET A 136 6.24 10.56 2.54
CA MET A 136 5.52 9.49 3.22
C MET A 136 5.91 8.13 2.64
N ALA A 137 6.21 7.18 3.52
CA ALA A 137 6.44 5.79 3.14
C ALA A 137 5.87 4.85 4.21
N PRO A 138 4.94 3.95 3.87
CA PRO A 138 4.64 2.82 4.72
C PRO A 138 5.90 1.99 5.02
N ARG A 139 5.98 1.44 6.23
CA ARG A 139 7.20 0.74 6.70
C ARG A 139 6.94 -0.68 7.20
N SER A 140 5.68 -1.01 7.46
CA SER A 140 5.26 -2.34 7.90
C SER A 140 4.41 -2.96 6.80
N GLY A 141 4.60 -4.24 6.51
CA GLY A 141 3.76 -4.99 5.59
C GLY A 141 3.76 -6.47 5.94
N TRP A 142 3.24 -7.29 5.03
CA TRP A 142 3.19 -8.74 5.19
C TRP A 142 4.52 -9.42 4.80
N TRP A 143 4.84 -10.52 5.47
CA TRP A 143 5.99 -11.39 5.13
C TRP A 143 7.36 -10.69 5.15
N GLN A 144 8.19 -10.90 4.12
CA GLN A 144 9.53 -10.34 3.96
C GLN A 144 9.48 -8.93 3.34
N CYS A 145 8.48 -8.66 2.49
CA CYS A 145 8.06 -7.31 2.10
C CYS A 145 9.15 -6.47 1.41
N VAL A 146 9.97 -7.10 0.55
CA VAL A 146 11.16 -6.47 -0.03
C VAL A 146 10.80 -5.45 -1.11
N SER A 147 9.97 -5.82 -2.09
CA SER A 147 9.49 -4.90 -3.12
C SER A 147 8.42 -3.99 -2.56
N GLU A 148 7.51 -4.48 -1.73
CA GLU A 148 6.40 -3.64 -1.28
C GLU A 148 6.87 -2.48 -0.38
N GLN A 149 7.57 -2.76 0.72
CA GLN A 149 7.98 -1.72 1.69
C GLN A 149 9.49 -1.44 1.66
N GLY A 150 10.32 -2.45 1.42
CA GLY A 150 11.77 -2.26 1.34
C GLY A 150 12.16 -1.24 0.26
N SER A 151 11.59 -1.35 -0.93
CA SER A 151 11.91 -0.47 -2.06
C SER A 151 11.61 1.01 -1.79
N ARG A 152 10.42 1.32 -1.28
CA ARG A 152 10.03 2.70 -0.96
C ARG A 152 10.88 3.30 0.16
N LEU A 153 11.33 2.48 1.11
CA LEU A 153 12.25 2.93 2.16
C LEU A 153 13.64 3.24 1.61
N VAL A 154 14.10 2.54 0.56
CA VAL A 154 15.32 2.90 -0.17
C VAL A 154 15.17 4.28 -0.81
N CYS A 155 14.08 4.53 -1.54
CA CYS A 155 13.80 5.85 -2.12
C CYS A 155 13.70 6.93 -1.03
N TRP A 156 13.00 6.64 0.07
CA TRP A 156 12.83 7.56 1.20
C TRP A 156 14.16 7.96 1.85
N LEU A 157 15.04 6.98 2.09
CA LEU A 157 16.37 7.21 2.65
C LEU A 157 17.27 7.99 1.67
N GLU A 158 17.20 7.70 0.38
CA GLU A 158 18.01 8.39 -0.63
C GLU A 158 17.60 9.86 -0.81
N ILE A 159 16.29 10.14 -0.84
CA ILE A 159 15.76 11.52 -0.81
C ILE A 159 16.28 12.25 0.43
N MET A 160 16.20 11.62 1.60
CA MET A 160 16.70 12.20 2.85
C MET A 160 18.21 12.50 2.79
N ARG A 161 19.00 11.57 2.24
CA ARG A 161 20.46 11.71 2.11
C ARG A 161 20.81 12.91 1.22
N VAL A 162 20.16 13.05 0.07
CA VAL A 162 20.39 14.15 -0.89
C VAL A 162 19.99 15.48 -0.28
N LEU A 163 18.78 15.59 0.28
CA LEU A 163 18.30 16.83 0.88
C LEU A 163 19.14 17.25 2.10
N ALA A 164 19.58 16.30 2.94
CA ALA A 164 20.39 16.63 4.11
C ALA A 164 21.76 17.20 3.71
N ALA A 165 22.35 16.68 2.63
CA ALA A 165 23.61 17.19 2.09
C ALA A 165 23.44 18.59 1.47
N ALA A 166 22.33 18.83 0.77
CA ALA A 166 22.09 20.08 0.04
C ALA A 166 21.64 21.24 0.93
N LYS A 167 20.97 20.98 2.06
CA LYS A 167 20.36 22.00 2.95
C LYS A 167 19.35 22.88 2.19
N PRO A 168 18.20 22.33 1.79
CA PRO A 168 17.27 22.98 0.88
C PRO A 168 16.64 24.25 1.45
N SER A 169 16.08 25.09 0.58
CA SER A 169 15.28 26.25 0.98
C SER A 169 14.06 25.87 1.84
N ARG A 170 13.24 24.90 1.41
CA ARG A 170 12.06 24.43 2.16
C ARG A 170 12.39 23.43 3.25
N THR A 171 11.64 23.50 4.35
CA THR A 171 11.65 22.42 5.36
C THR A 171 11.06 21.14 4.77
N CYS A 172 11.74 20.02 4.99
CA CYS A 172 11.33 18.70 4.51
C CYS A 172 11.04 17.77 5.69
N HIS A 173 9.79 17.34 5.81
CA HIS A 173 9.36 16.37 6.81
C HIS A 173 9.29 14.98 6.20
N PHE A 174 9.66 13.98 6.99
CA PHE A 174 9.65 12.59 6.57
C PHE A 174 8.88 11.77 7.59
N VAL A 175 8.05 10.85 7.09
CA VAL A 175 7.31 9.92 7.92
C VAL A 175 7.33 8.52 7.30
N ALA A 176 7.80 7.55 8.09
CA ALA A 176 7.72 6.13 7.78
C ALA A 176 6.68 5.45 8.69
N MET A 177 5.59 4.95 8.13
CA MET A 177 4.33 4.68 8.85
C MET A 177 4.09 3.21 9.15
N SER A 178 3.64 2.91 10.37
CA SER A 178 3.30 1.55 10.79
C SER A 178 1.79 1.27 10.66
N GLY A 179 1.44 0.01 10.42
CA GLY A 179 0.05 -0.46 10.33
C GLY A 179 -0.63 -0.20 8.99
N HIS A 180 0.13 -0.14 7.88
CA HIS A 180 -0.39 0.01 6.50
C HIS A 180 -1.52 -0.97 6.22
N GLU A 181 -1.21 -2.26 6.36
CA GLU A 181 -2.15 -3.36 6.08
C GLU A 181 -3.29 -3.46 7.08
N LEU A 182 -3.17 -2.77 8.21
CA LEU A 182 -4.09 -2.90 9.33
C LEU A 182 -5.03 -1.69 9.44
N GLY A 183 -5.34 -1.07 8.29
CA GLY A 183 -6.20 0.11 8.21
C GLY A 183 -5.46 1.42 8.47
N PHE A 184 -4.21 1.50 8.02
CA PHE A 184 -3.39 2.71 8.10
C PHE A 184 -3.24 3.25 9.54
N MET A 185 -3.10 2.36 10.52
CA MET A 185 -3.17 2.74 11.95
C MET A 185 -2.21 3.87 12.35
N GLY A 186 -1.03 3.94 11.74
CA GLY A 186 -0.06 5.00 11.99
C GLY A 186 -0.41 6.33 11.34
N MET A 187 -1.26 6.36 10.32
CA MET A 187 -1.58 7.57 9.56
C MET A 187 -2.49 8.52 10.32
N ASN A 188 -3.59 8.00 10.85
CA ASN A 188 -4.60 8.81 11.54
C ASN A 188 -3.98 9.68 12.67
N PRO A 189 -3.24 9.11 13.65
CA PRO A 189 -2.63 9.93 14.70
C PRO A 189 -1.55 10.90 14.17
N TYR A 190 -0.90 10.57 13.05
CA TYR A 190 0.08 11.45 12.42
C TYR A 190 -0.57 12.71 11.84
N VAL A 191 -1.69 12.55 11.12
CA VAL A 191 -2.44 13.66 10.51
C VAL A 191 -3.26 14.45 11.53
N GLU A 192 -3.89 13.80 12.51
CA GLU A 192 -4.70 14.47 13.54
C GLU A 192 -3.89 15.53 14.29
N THR A 193 -2.61 15.27 14.54
CA THR A 193 -1.70 16.21 15.22
C THR A 193 -1.07 17.24 14.27
N ARG A 194 -1.41 17.22 12.98
CA ARG A 194 -0.80 18.03 11.90
C ARG A 194 -1.84 18.57 10.90
N GLN A 195 -3.10 18.73 11.30
CA GLN A 195 -4.18 19.14 10.40
C GLN A 195 -3.87 20.45 9.65
N ASP A 196 -3.23 21.41 10.32
CA ASP A 196 -2.83 22.67 9.71
C ASP A 196 -1.80 22.51 8.58
N TRP A 197 -1.01 21.44 8.58
CA TRP A 197 0.00 21.18 7.53
C TRP A 197 -0.59 20.50 6.32
N VAL A 198 -1.68 19.75 6.48
CA VAL A 198 -2.28 18.99 5.37
C VAL A 198 -2.54 19.89 4.17
N LYS A 199 -3.12 21.08 4.40
CA LYS A 199 -3.39 22.07 3.35
C LYS A 199 -2.22 23.00 3.03
N ARG A 200 -1.31 23.23 3.98
CA ARG A 200 -0.23 24.23 3.86
C ARG A 200 1.06 23.68 3.29
N ALA A 201 1.25 22.37 3.23
CA ALA A 201 2.42 21.78 2.58
C ALA A 201 2.43 22.13 1.08
N GLU A 202 3.62 22.36 0.53
CA GLU A 202 3.82 22.50 -0.92
C GLU A 202 3.31 21.23 -1.63
N ALA A 203 3.67 20.07 -1.07
CA ALA A 203 3.25 18.76 -1.54
C ALA A 203 3.44 17.67 -0.48
N TRP A 204 2.57 16.66 -0.56
CA TRP A 204 2.73 15.37 0.10
C TRP A 204 3.15 14.32 -0.95
N ILE A 205 4.38 13.83 -0.85
CA ILE A 205 4.95 12.83 -1.75
C ILE A 205 4.80 11.46 -1.09
N PHE A 206 3.91 10.65 -1.62
CA PHE A 206 3.70 9.28 -1.16
C PHE A 206 4.47 8.29 -2.03
N LEU A 207 5.42 7.61 -1.41
CA LEU A 207 6.18 6.53 -2.02
C LEU A 207 5.36 5.24 -1.89
N GLY A 208 4.77 4.82 -3.00
CA GLY A 208 3.95 3.63 -3.11
C GLY A 208 4.76 2.34 -3.18
N SER A 209 4.07 1.23 -3.43
CA SER A 209 4.64 -0.11 -3.37
C SER A 209 5.51 -0.46 -4.59
N ASP A 210 6.33 -1.48 -4.42
CA ASP A 210 6.92 -2.29 -5.50
C ASP A 210 7.88 -1.55 -6.46
N ILE A 211 8.38 -0.39 -6.02
CA ILE A 211 9.32 0.42 -6.80
C ILE A 211 10.55 -0.43 -7.15
N GLY A 212 10.93 -0.44 -8.43
CA GLY A 212 12.07 -1.23 -8.90
C GLY A 212 11.79 -2.72 -9.11
N GLN A 213 10.54 -3.17 -9.08
CA GLN A 213 10.24 -4.52 -9.51
C GLN A 213 10.43 -4.71 -11.03
N PRO A 214 11.15 -5.76 -11.47
CA PRO A 214 11.50 -5.90 -12.87
C PRO A 214 10.30 -6.18 -13.76
N ARG A 215 10.20 -5.41 -14.86
CA ARG A 215 9.21 -5.58 -15.94
C ARG A 215 7.75 -5.42 -15.47
N GLN A 216 7.53 -4.64 -14.42
CA GLN A 216 6.19 -4.31 -13.95
C GLN A 216 5.87 -2.84 -14.26
N PRO A 217 4.62 -2.53 -14.64
CA PRO A 217 4.24 -1.17 -14.93
C PRO A 217 4.23 -0.31 -13.65
N ASN A 218 4.51 0.97 -13.81
CA ASN A 218 4.27 1.97 -12.78
C ASN A 218 2.98 2.75 -13.01
N LEU A 219 2.53 3.40 -11.96
CA LEU A 219 1.38 4.29 -11.98
C LEU A 219 1.67 5.51 -11.12
N ILE A 220 1.27 6.67 -11.63
CA ILE A 220 1.29 7.92 -10.88
C ILE A 220 -0.12 8.44 -10.64
N HIS A 221 -0.28 9.13 -9.51
CA HIS A 221 -1.51 9.86 -9.18
C HIS A 221 -1.13 11.17 -8.49
N ALA A 222 -1.35 12.28 -9.18
CA ALA A 222 -1.12 13.62 -8.65
C ALA A 222 -2.45 14.36 -8.45
N SER A 223 -2.49 15.27 -7.50
CA SER A 223 -3.66 16.14 -7.25
C SER A 223 -3.82 17.27 -8.26
N ASP A 224 -2.74 17.64 -8.96
CA ASP A 224 -2.70 18.74 -9.92
C ASP A 224 -1.62 18.53 -10.99
N ASP A 225 -1.77 19.25 -12.11
CA ASP A 225 -0.87 19.19 -13.27
C ASP A 225 0.58 19.50 -12.93
N ALA A 226 0.82 20.42 -11.97
CA ALA A 226 2.17 20.87 -11.65
C ALA A 226 2.95 19.77 -10.92
N LEU A 227 2.32 19.05 -9.99
CA LEU A 227 2.92 17.89 -9.34
C LEU A 227 3.06 16.70 -10.28
N GLU A 228 2.11 16.50 -11.20
CA GLU A 228 2.25 15.49 -12.24
C GLU A 228 3.47 15.77 -13.13
N HIS A 229 3.58 17.00 -13.64
CA HIS A 229 4.68 17.42 -14.50
C HIS A 229 6.03 17.28 -13.80
N TRP A 230 6.11 17.68 -12.53
CA TRP A 230 7.30 17.51 -11.71
C TRP A 230 7.76 16.05 -11.66
N LEU A 231 6.86 15.12 -11.34
CA LEU A 231 7.23 13.72 -11.21
C LEU A 231 7.64 13.13 -12.57
N LEU A 232 6.92 13.48 -13.64
CA LEU A 232 7.26 13.05 -14.99
C LEU A 232 8.66 13.52 -15.40
N ALA A 233 8.97 14.80 -15.16
CA ALA A 233 10.29 15.36 -15.46
C ALA A 233 11.40 14.71 -14.65
N ALA A 234 11.15 14.43 -13.36
CA ALA A 234 12.11 13.74 -12.49
C ALA A 234 12.40 12.31 -12.99
N LEU A 235 11.37 11.54 -13.32
CA LEU A 235 11.50 10.17 -13.85
C LEU A 235 12.19 10.15 -15.22
N ALA A 236 11.87 11.10 -16.10
CA ALA A 236 12.43 11.21 -17.44
C ALA A 236 13.95 11.42 -17.44
N LYS A 237 14.50 12.16 -16.47
CA LYS A 237 15.96 12.36 -16.32
C LYS A 237 16.74 11.07 -16.13
N GLN A 238 16.11 10.08 -15.50
CA GLN A 238 16.68 8.76 -15.30
C GLN A 238 16.19 7.75 -16.35
N GLY A 239 15.48 8.19 -17.40
CA GLY A 239 14.95 7.34 -18.48
C GLY A 239 13.86 6.36 -18.03
N LEU A 240 13.10 6.71 -17.00
CA LEU A 240 12.01 5.89 -16.46
C LEU A 240 10.68 6.32 -17.12
N PRO A 241 10.01 5.44 -17.87
CA PRO A 241 8.70 5.76 -18.45
C PRO A 241 7.63 5.82 -17.36
N VAL A 242 6.48 6.42 -17.67
CA VAL A 242 5.26 6.30 -16.85
C VAL A 242 4.22 5.50 -17.65
N ASP A 243 3.82 4.34 -17.13
CA ASP A 243 2.93 3.41 -17.84
C ASP A 243 1.46 3.78 -17.67
N ALA A 244 1.08 4.36 -16.53
CA ALA A 244 -0.28 4.76 -16.25
C ALA A 244 -0.37 6.02 -15.36
N LYS A 245 -1.47 6.75 -15.53
CA LYS A 245 -1.81 7.93 -14.73
C LYS A 245 -3.26 7.82 -14.26
N GLU A 246 -3.48 8.07 -12.99
CA GLU A 246 -4.84 8.25 -12.46
C GLU A 246 -5.33 9.68 -12.70
N PRO A 247 -6.61 9.87 -13.08
CA PRO A 247 -7.21 11.20 -13.12
C PRO A 247 -7.06 11.93 -11.79
N HIS A 248 -6.78 13.24 -11.80
CA HIS A 248 -6.61 14.05 -10.58
C HIS A 248 -7.83 14.00 -9.64
N SER A 249 -9.04 13.83 -10.20
CA SER A 249 -10.29 13.74 -9.45
C SER A 249 -10.57 12.36 -8.86
N SER A 250 -9.77 11.34 -9.21
CA SER A 250 -9.92 9.99 -8.67
C SER A 250 -9.66 9.98 -7.16
N LYS A 251 -10.32 9.04 -6.47
CA LYS A 251 -10.07 8.83 -5.05
C LYS A 251 -8.63 8.34 -4.86
N ALA A 252 -7.85 9.04 -4.03
CA ALA A 252 -6.51 8.64 -3.67
C ALA A 252 -6.52 7.32 -2.89
N ARG A 253 -5.48 6.51 -3.11
CA ARG A 253 -5.31 5.18 -2.52
C ARG A 253 -4.37 5.24 -1.33
N GLY A 254 -4.41 4.20 -0.49
CA GLY A 254 -3.55 4.11 0.69
C GLY A 254 -3.71 5.31 1.61
N GLU A 255 -2.63 5.70 2.25
CA GLU A 255 -2.64 6.83 3.19
C GLU A 255 -2.78 8.19 2.53
N THR A 256 -2.53 8.29 1.21
CA THR A 256 -2.78 9.51 0.43
C THR A 256 -4.26 9.91 0.46
N ALA A 257 -5.19 8.97 0.70
CA ALA A 257 -6.61 9.25 0.87
C ALA A 257 -6.91 10.25 2.00
N GLU A 258 -6.13 10.21 3.08
CA GLU A 258 -6.26 11.12 4.22
C GLU A 258 -5.84 12.55 3.84
N ILE A 259 -4.79 12.67 3.02
CA ILE A 259 -4.29 13.95 2.53
C ILE A 259 -5.30 14.58 1.58
N GLN A 260 -5.82 13.80 0.63
CA GLN A 260 -6.86 14.26 -0.30
C GLN A 260 -8.11 14.71 0.46
N ARG A 261 -8.58 13.93 1.44
CA ARG A 261 -9.74 14.29 2.27
C ARG A 261 -9.50 15.57 3.08
N GLY A 262 -8.27 15.82 3.51
CA GLY A 262 -7.88 17.07 4.17
C GLY A 262 -7.67 18.25 3.21
N GLY A 263 -7.78 18.05 1.89
CA GLY A 263 -7.57 19.08 0.87
C GLY A 263 -6.09 19.41 0.63
N GLY A 264 -5.18 18.49 0.94
CA GLY A 264 -3.75 18.65 0.66
C GLY A 264 -3.39 18.29 -0.78
N ARG A 265 -2.33 18.94 -1.28
CA ARG A 265 -1.72 18.59 -2.57
C ARG A 265 -0.85 17.35 -2.42
N PHE A 266 -0.98 16.39 -3.33
CA PHE A 266 -0.25 15.13 -3.23
C PHE A 266 0.22 14.61 -4.58
N VAL A 267 1.22 13.74 -4.51
CA VAL A 267 1.65 12.90 -5.62
C VAL A 267 2.02 11.52 -5.08
N THR A 268 1.56 10.49 -5.77
CA THR A 268 1.86 9.08 -5.50
C THR A 268 2.55 8.47 -6.70
N LEU A 269 3.64 7.73 -6.46
CA LEU A 269 4.25 6.81 -7.42
C LEU A 269 4.18 5.41 -6.84
N ALA A 270 3.67 4.44 -7.58
CA ALA A 270 3.70 3.03 -7.19
C ALA A 270 3.93 2.14 -8.42
N CYS A 271 4.40 0.92 -8.19
CA CYS A 271 4.54 -0.10 -9.23
C CYS A 271 3.63 -1.29 -8.93
N VAL A 272 3.40 -2.11 -9.95
CA VAL A 272 2.65 -3.38 -9.81
C VAL A 272 3.59 -4.50 -9.39
N SER A 273 3.05 -5.51 -8.68
CA SER A 273 3.79 -6.72 -8.31
C SER A 273 3.07 -8.02 -8.56
N SER A 274 3.84 -9.01 -9.03
CA SER A 274 3.40 -10.41 -9.13
C SER A 274 3.52 -11.17 -7.79
N VAL A 275 4.17 -10.56 -6.80
CA VAL A 275 4.43 -11.15 -5.47
C VAL A 275 3.92 -10.24 -4.34
N PHE A 276 3.08 -9.25 -4.64
CA PHE A 276 2.43 -8.39 -3.65
C PHE A 276 1.75 -9.25 -2.57
N HIS A 277 2.05 -9.01 -1.29
CA HIS A 277 1.55 -9.80 -0.15
C HIS A 277 1.83 -11.31 -0.18
N ASN A 278 2.81 -11.75 -0.98
CA ASN A 278 3.23 -13.15 -1.09
C ASN A 278 4.56 -13.38 -0.36
N VAL A 279 4.77 -14.59 0.14
CA VAL A 279 6.05 -15.01 0.77
C VAL A 279 7.26 -14.92 -0.17
N GLY A 280 7.01 -14.88 -1.48
CA GLY A 280 7.99 -14.69 -2.55
C GLY A 280 8.39 -13.22 -2.77
N ASP A 281 7.83 -12.27 -2.01
CA ASP A 281 8.35 -10.89 -2.00
C ASP A 281 9.71 -10.81 -1.29
N ARG A 282 10.73 -11.30 -2.01
CA ARG A 282 12.10 -11.49 -1.54
C ARG A 282 13.09 -11.08 -2.62
N TRP A 283 14.26 -10.62 -2.19
CA TRP A 283 15.42 -10.46 -3.06
C TRP A 283 16.09 -11.83 -3.30
N PRO A 284 16.61 -12.10 -4.52
CA PRO A 284 16.73 -11.18 -5.67
C PRO A 284 15.54 -11.09 -6.61
N GLU A 285 14.51 -11.93 -6.47
CA GLU A 285 13.48 -12.08 -7.50
C GLU A 285 12.47 -10.91 -7.57
N ALA A 286 12.14 -10.33 -6.42
CA ALA A 286 11.11 -9.30 -6.31
C ALA A 286 11.59 -7.89 -6.67
N VAL A 287 12.91 -7.65 -6.69
CA VAL A 287 13.49 -6.31 -6.89
C VAL A 287 14.72 -6.36 -7.79
N ASP A 288 14.73 -5.53 -8.83
CA ASP A 288 15.93 -5.17 -9.57
C ASP A 288 16.58 -3.96 -8.89
N VAL A 289 17.72 -4.19 -8.24
CA VAL A 289 18.43 -3.17 -7.46
C VAL A 289 18.90 -2.01 -8.34
N SER A 290 19.28 -2.27 -9.59
CA SER A 290 19.72 -1.22 -10.52
C SER A 290 18.54 -0.35 -10.95
N LEU A 291 17.37 -0.96 -11.19
CA LEU A 291 16.15 -0.22 -11.49
C LEU A 291 15.68 0.59 -10.27
N LEU A 292 15.68 0.00 -9.08
CA LEU A 292 15.35 0.70 -7.83
C LEU A 292 16.28 1.90 -7.58
N ALA A 293 17.58 1.74 -7.82
CA ALA A 293 18.53 2.84 -7.68
C ALA A 293 18.22 4.01 -8.63
N ARG A 294 17.82 3.73 -9.89
CA ARG A 294 17.37 4.77 -10.83
C ARG A 294 16.14 5.51 -10.32
N TYR A 295 15.14 4.81 -9.79
CA TYR A 295 13.97 5.44 -9.16
C TYR A 295 14.37 6.31 -7.97
N ALA A 296 15.23 5.78 -7.08
CA ALA A 296 15.71 6.51 -5.91
C ALA A 296 16.45 7.80 -6.31
N HIS A 297 17.32 7.74 -7.33
CA HIS A 297 18.00 8.92 -7.87
C HIS A 297 17.01 9.92 -8.48
N ALA A 298 16.09 9.47 -9.33
CA ALA A 298 15.07 10.34 -9.95
C ALA A 298 14.27 11.11 -8.90
N LEU A 299 13.78 10.39 -7.89
CA LEU A 299 12.97 10.96 -6.83
C LEU A 299 13.79 11.89 -5.93
N ALA A 300 15.05 11.57 -5.64
CA ALA A 300 15.91 12.40 -4.80
C ALA A 300 16.33 13.71 -5.48
N GLU A 301 16.72 13.65 -6.77
CA GLU A 301 17.02 14.84 -7.56
C GLU A 301 15.78 15.72 -7.75
N GLY A 302 14.65 15.10 -8.11
CA GLY A 302 13.37 15.81 -8.23
C GLY A 302 12.92 16.43 -6.91
N ALA A 303 13.08 15.72 -5.79
CA ALA A 303 12.75 16.25 -4.46
C ALA A 303 13.61 17.46 -4.09
N LEU A 304 14.90 17.46 -4.44
CA LEU A 304 15.77 18.62 -4.24
C LEU A 304 15.29 19.84 -5.04
N GLU A 305 14.99 19.66 -6.32
CA GLU A 305 14.46 20.74 -7.17
C GLU A 305 13.15 21.31 -6.61
N LEU A 306 12.25 20.43 -6.17
CA LEU A 306 10.98 20.85 -5.56
C LEU A 306 11.19 21.55 -4.23
N ALA A 307 12.16 21.11 -3.42
CA ALA A 307 12.48 21.73 -2.14
C ALA A 307 13.07 23.14 -2.32
N GLU A 308 13.86 23.37 -3.37
CA GLU A 308 14.41 24.69 -3.69
C GLU A 308 13.38 25.62 -4.33
N HIS A 309 12.67 25.15 -5.35
CA HIS A 309 11.89 26.04 -6.23
C HIS A 309 10.38 25.92 -6.07
N GLY A 310 9.89 24.80 -5.54
CA GLY A 310 8.47 24.47 -5.53
C GLY A 310 7.93 24.23 -6.93
N THR A 311 6.62 24.01 -7.01
CA THR A 311 5.96 23.74 -8.30
C THR A 311 5.84 24.98 -9.20
N SER A 312 5.89 26.19 -8.63
CA SER A 312 5.82 27.46 -9.37
C SER A 312 7.06 27.82 -10.19
N GLY A 313 8.20 27.15 -9.95
CA GLY A 313 9.46 27.39 -10.67
C GLY A 313 9.60 26.59 -11.97
N GLN A 314 8.67 25.68 -12.28
CA GLN A 314 8.72 24.88 -13.49
C GLN A 314 8.12 25.66 -14.67
N ALA A 315 9.00 26.25 -15.48
CA ALA A 315 8.61 26.76 -16.79
C ALA A 315 7.96 25.63 -17.59
N VAL A 316 6.75 25.89 -18.10
CA VAL A 316 5.95 25.02 -18.97
C VAL A 316 6.86 24.48 -20.08
N LEU A 317 7.20 23.18 -20.02
CA LEU A 317 7.78 22.52 -21.18
C LEU A 317 6.70 22.50 -22.27
N PRO A 318 7.01 22.89 -23.51
CA PRO A 318 6.04 22.85 -24.59
C PRO A 318 5.61 21.40 -24.81
N SER A 319 4.30 21.18 -24.85
CA SER A 319 3.68 19.92 -25.26
C SER A 319 4.26 19.47 -26.60
N VAL A 320 4.83 18.27 -26.63
CA VAL A 320 5.18 17.54 -27.86
C VAL A 320 3.97 16.70 -28.28
#